data_AF-A0A961MSP8-F1
#
_entry.id   AF-A0A961MSP8-F1
#
_cell.length_a   1.000
_cell.length_b   1.000
_cell.length_c   1.000
_cell.angle_alpha   90.00
_cell.angle_beta   90.00
_cell.angle_gamma   90.00
#
_symmetry.space_group_name_H-M   'P 1'
#
loop_
_entity.id
_entity.type
_entity.pdbx_description
1 polymer ?
#
loop_
_entity_poly.entity_id
_entity_poly.type
_entity_poly.pdbx_seq_one_letter_code
_entity_poly.pdbx_strand_id
1 'polypeptide(L)' 'MAKPLMAKATAVWLVDNTTLSFKQIADFCG' A
#
# COMPACT_ATOMS: atom_id res chain seq x y z
N MET A 1 -9.47 3.24 -11.04
CA MET A 1 -8.50 3.61 -9.98
C MET A 1 -7.11 3.62 -10.60
N ALA A 2 -6.41 4.75 -10.54
CA ALA A 2 -5.01 4.79 -10.92
C ALA A 2 -4.22 3.97 -9.90
N LYS A 3 -3.70 2.81 -10.33
CA LYS A 3 -2.84 2.01 -9.47
C LYS A 3 -1.58 2.82 -9.15
N PRO A 4 -1.06 2.76 -7.92
CA PRO A 4 0.18 3.46 -7.60
C PRO A 4 1.27 3.01 -8.58
N LEU A 5 1.85 3.96 -9.31
CA LEU A 5 2.96 3.73 -10.26
C LEU A 5 4.13 2.97 -9.61
N MET A 6 4.27 3.09 -8.29
CA MET A 6 5.22 2.34 -7.45
C MET A 6 4.49 1.59 -6.33
N ALA A 7 3.60 0.65 -6.68
CA ALA A 7 2.84 -0.16 -5.71
C ALA A 7 3.69 -0.76 -4.59
N LYS A 8 4.92 -1.22 -4.88
CA LYS A 8 5.86 -1.71 -3.84
C LYS A 8 6.33 -0.63 -2.87
N ALA A 9 6.77 0.53 -3.38
CA ALA A 9 7.27 1.61 -2.53
C ALA A 9 6.13 2.19 -1.66
N THR A 10 4.93 2.31 -2.23
CA THR A 10 3.74 2.73 -1.50
C THR A 10 3.33 1.71 -0.45
N ALA A 11 3.37 0.41 -0.74
CA ALA A 11 3.08 -0.63 0.24
C ALA A 11 4.07 -0.58 1.42
N VAL A 12 5.37 -0.45 1.16
CA VAL A 12 6.40 -0.31 2.21
C VAL A 12 6.16 0.95 3.04
N TRP A 13 5.90 2.09 2.39
CA TRP A 13 5.60 3.33 3.10
C TRP A 13 4.37 3.18 4.01
N LEU A 14 3.30 2.53 3.54
CA LEU A 14 2.08 2.32 4.32
C LEU A 14 2.31 1.40 5.53
N VAL A 15 3.14 0.36 5.40
CA VAL A 15 3.49 -0.52 6.53
C VAL A 15 4.22 0.27 7.63
N ASP A 16 5.13 1.17 7.25
CA ASP A 16 5.97 1.89 8.21
C ASP A 16 5.30 3.14 8.81
N ASN A 17 4.37 3.76 8.08
CA ASN A 17 3.79 5.06 8.43
C ASN A 17 2.31 5.01 8.82
N THR A 18 1.67 3.84 8.73
CA THR A 18 0.25 3.67 9.08
C THR A 18 0.03 2.40 9.90
N THR A 19 -1.12 2.29 10.54
CA THR A 19 -1.55 1.06 11.26
C THR A 19 -2.41 0.14 10.39
N LEU A 20 -2.38 0.32 9.06
CA LEU A 20 -3.16 -0.48 8.14
C LEU A 20 -2.68 -1.95 8.15
N SER A 21 -3.64 -2.86 8.05
CA SER A 21 -3.34 -4.28 7.91
C SER A 21 -2.80 -4.61 6.51
N PHE A 22 -2.03 -5.69 6.40
CA PHE A 22 -1.54 -6.18 5.10
C PHE A 22 -2.65 -6.39 4.07
N LYS A 23 -3.87 -6.75 4.49
CA LYS A 23 -5.03 -6.89 3.60
C LYS A 23 -5.47 -5.54 3.02
N GLN A 24 -5.56 -4.51 3.86
CA GLN A 24 -5.92 -3.16 3.41
C GLN A 24 -4.85 -2.56 2.49
N ILE A 25 -3.58 -2.82 2.78
CA ILE A 25 -2.46 -2.39 1.93
C ILE A 25 -2.50 -3.12 0.58
N ALA A 26 -2.83 -4.41 0.57
CA ALA A 26 -3.01 -5.19 -0.66
C ALA A 26 -4.19 -4.68 -1.50
N ASP A 27 -5.31 -4.34 -0.88
CA ASP A 27 -6.47 -3.76 -1.57
C ASP A 27 -6.16 -2.35 -2.14
N PHE A 28 -5.23 -1.61 -1.52
CA PHE A 28 -4.80 -0.28 -1.97
C PHE A 28 -3.76 -0.31 -3.10
N CYS A 29 -2.82 -1.27 -3.04
CA CYS A 29 -1.72 -1.39 -4.00
C CYS A 29 -1.98 -2.40 -5.14
N GLY A 30 -2.99 -3.26 -5.02
CA GLY A 30 -3.40 -4.28 -6.01
C GLY A 30 -4.09 -3.73 -7.26
#